data_AF-A0A9W9ZX61-F1
#
_entry.id   AF-A0A9W9ZX61-F1
#
_cell.length_a   1.000
_cell.length_b   1.000
_cell.length_c   1.000
_cell.angle_alpha   90.00
_cell.angle_beta   90.00
_cell.angle_gamma   90.00
#
_symmetry.space_group_name_H-M   'P 1'
#
loop_
_entity.id
_entity.type
_entity.pdbx_description
1 polymer ?
#
loop_
_entity_poly.entity_id
_entity_poly.type
_entity_poly.pdbx_seq_one_letter_code
_entity_poly.pdbx_strand_id
1 'polypeptide(L)'
;MVAQETEACSPDMEGPIALIAPELPEDTLMDTEHTEGVRKLNFVLSLTDAILEVIRARGTPLTVLADSVAIKQNESFLADQIGLKSDELRKMEQLVLYVKALRALNLSLLFAQGEIRVGHLKPSNAVKNVLNDLNNRYHQCLEKASQLKQLVEPGLQTMDGKAMTADRLMYHYAMEQCQNAALDELFGNPKECKVKYETAQVLLQGLEEDAHTDEDRRLLNKYKIAVDKRLTCISRTRSRRSSQSSAR
;
A
#
# COMPACT_ATOMS: atom_id res chain seq x y z
N MET A 1 2.42 -78.91 28.42
CA MET A 1 1.40 -77.90 28.83
C MET A 1 1.96 -76.54 28.52
N VAL A 2 1.19 -75.78 27.75
CA VAL A 2 1.53 -74.51 27.09
C VAL A 2 1.05 -73.36 27.98
N ALA A 3 1.85 -72.30 28.10
CA ALA A 3 1.43 -70.94 28.46
C ALA A 3 2.42 -69.99 27.75
N GLN A 4 2.08 -69.45 26.57
CA GLN A 4 1.46 -68.14 26.34
C GLN A 4 2.29 -66.96 26.89
N GLU A 5 3.19 -66.44 26.06
CA GLU A 5 3.62 -65.04 26.10
C GLU A 5 3.01 -64.34 24.87
N THR A 6 2.34 -63.23 25.13
CA THR A 6 1.61 -62.40 24.17
C THR A 6 2.55 -61.44 23.44
N GLU A 7 2.49 -61.48 22.10
CA GLU A 7 3.17 -60.56 21.17
C GLU A 7 2.72 -59.11 21.34
N ALA A 8 3.68 -58.18 21.37
CA ALA A 8 3.43 -56.76 21.20
C ALA A 8 3.37 -56.42 19.71
N CYS A 9 2.22 -55.93 19.25
CA CYS A 9 1.99 -55.47 17.88
C CYS A 9 2.67 -54.11 17.66
N SER A 10 3.70 -54.08 16.81
CA SER A 10 4.28 -52.85 16.27
C SER A 10 3.37 -52.30 15.16
N PRO A 11 3.03 -51.00 15.11
CA PRO A 11 2.25 -50.46 14.02
C PRO A 11 3.13 -50.28 12.77
N ASP A 12 2.73 -50.96 11.68
CA ASP A 12 3.24 -50.76 10.33
C ASP A 12 3.10 -49.28 9.90
N MET A 13 4.24 -48.61 9.74
CA MET A 13 4.30 -47.27 9.14
C MET A 13 5.10 -47.36 7.84
N GLU A 14 4.59 -48.14 6.89
CA GLU A 14 5.18 -48.27 5.54
C GLU A 14 4.18 -47.75 4.50
N GLY A 15 4.06 -46.43 4.46
CA GLY A 15 3.45 -45.70 3.36
C GLY A 15 4.46 -44.66 2.86
N PRO A 16 4.75 -44.58 1.55
CA PRO A 16 5.68 -43.58 1.03
C PRO A 16 5.14 -42.18 1.35
N ILE A 17 5.89 -41.43 2.16
CA ILE A 17 5.65 -40.00 2.39
C ILE A 17 5.91 -39.30 1.06
N ALA A 18 4.86 -39.05 0.29
CA ALA A 18 4.94 -38.23 -0.91
C ALA A 18 5.27 -36.80 -0.46
N LEU A 19 6.57 -36.46 -0.46
CA LEU A 19 7.05 -35.10 -0.35
C LEU A 19 6.62 -34.35 -1.62
N ILE A 20 5.38 -33.85 -1.66
CA ILE A 20 5.01 -32.80 -2.61
C ILE A 20 5.83 -31.57 -2.22
N ALA A 21 6.91 -31.34 -2.95
CA ALA A 21 7.63 -30.08 -2.88
C ALA A 21 6.68 -28.97 -3.36
N PRO A 22 6.53 -27.86 -2.62
CA PRO A 22 5.73 -26.72 -3.08
C PRO A 22 6.21 -26.26 -4.46
N GLU A 23 5.27 -25.93 -5.35
CA GLU A 23 5.63 -25.38 -6.66
C GLU A 23 6.40 -24.08 -6.48
N LEU A 24 7.67 -24.07 -6.91
CA LEU A 24 8.47 -22.85 -6.93
C LEU A 24 7.87 -21.90 -7.98
N PRO A 25 7.67 -20.61 -7.68
CA PRO A 25 7.27 -19.61 -8.67
C PRO A 25 8.18 -19.70 -9.91
N GLU A 26 7.62 -19.61 -11.12
CA GLU A 26 8.36 -19.65 -12.39
C GLU A 26 9.59 -18.72 -12.41
N ASP A 27 9.50 -17.59 -11.70
CA ASP A 27 10.55 -16.57 -11.62
C ASP A 27 11.69 -16.90 -10.64
N THR A 28 11.55 -17.93 -9.79
CA THR A 28 12.59 -18.30 -8.79
C THR A 28 13.84 -18.87 -9.47
N LEU A 29 13.72 -19.32 -10.72
CA LEU A 29 14.80 -19.86 -11.56
C LEU A 29 15.25 -18.88 -12.67
N MET A 30 14.71 -17.67 -12.70
CA MET A 30 15.03 -16.66 -13.71
C MET A 30 16.23 -15.81 -13.31
N ASP A 31 16.80 -15.09 -14.29
CA ASP A 31 17.96 -14.22 -14.06
C ASP A 31 17.65 -13.14 -13.01
N THR A 32 18.69 -12.68 -12.31
CA THR A 32 18.58 -11.68 -11.23
C THR A 32 17.96 -10.38 -11.72
N GLU A 33 18.29 -9.96 -12.94
CA GLU A 33 17.76 -8.76 -13.59
C GLU A 33 16.26 -8.87 -13.85
N HIS A 34 15.79 -10.03 -14.31
CA HIS A 34 14.36 -10.29 -14.51
C HIS A 34 13.60 -10.20 -13.19
N THR A 35 14.10 -10.90 -12.17
CA THR A 35 13.46 -10.93 -10.85
C THR A 35 13.39 -9.53 -10.24
N GLU A 36 14.47 -8.76 -10.38
CA GLU A 36 14.52 -7.38 -9.89
C GLU A 36 13.57 -6.46 -10.67
N GLY A 37 13.48 -6.61 -11.99
CA GLY A 37 12.52 -5.88 -12.82
C GLY A 37 11.06 -6.17 -12.40
N VAL A 38 10.72 -7.44 -12.20
CA VAL A 38 9.39 -7.84 -11.69
C VAL A 38 9.10 -7.25 -10.31
N ARG A 39 10.07 -7.26 -9.39
CA ARG A 39 9.92 -6.64 -8.06
C ARG A 39 9.66 -5.14 -8.16
N LYS A 40 10.40 -4.41 -8.99
CA LYS A 40 10.21 -2.98 -9.21
C LYS A 40 8.81 -2.66 -9.74
N LEU A 41 8.31 -3.44 -10.71
CA LEU A 41 6.96 -3.25 -11.24
C LEU A 41 5.88 -3.50 -10.17
N ASN A 42 6.02 -4.57 -9.38
CA ASN A 42 5.10 -4.86 -8.28
C ASN A 42 5.15 -3.80 -7.17
N PHE A 43 6.33 -3.23 -6.90
CA PHE A 43 6.47 -2.12 -5.97
C PHE A 43 5.69 -0.89 -6.46
N VAL A 44 5.83 -0.50 -7.73
CA VAL A 44 5.07 0.64 -8.29
C VAL A 44 3.57 0.40 -8.27
N LEU A 45 3.12 -0.84 -8.51
CA LEU A 45 1.70 -1.19 -8.39
C LEU A 45 1.21 -1.00 -6.94
N SER A 46 1.97 -1.51 -5.97
CA SER A 46 1.68 -1.35 -4.54
C SER A 46 1.68 0.12 -4.11
N LEU A 47 2.64 0.91 -4.60
CA LEU A 47 2.73 2.35 -4.35
C LEU A 47 1.52 3.10 -4.94
N THR A 48 1.09 2.72 -6.13
CA THR A 48 -0.11 3.29 -6.76
C THR A 48 -1.35 2.99 -5.93
N ASP A 49 -1.52 1.75 -5.46
CA ASP A 49 -2.66 1.36 -4.62
C ASP A 49 -2.66 2.11 -3.29
N ALA A 50 -1.48 2.32 -2.68
CA ALA A 50 -1.34 3.14 -1.49
C ALA A 50 -1.68 4.62 -1.75
N ILE A 51 -1.24 5.21 -2.88
CA ILE A 51 -1.63 6.59 -3.27
C ILE A 51 -3.14 6.70 -3.48
N LEU A 52 -3.77 5.69 -4.10
CA LEU A 52 -5.24 5.63 -4.24
C LEU A 52 -5.96 5.55 -2.89
N GLU A 53 -5.32 4.99 -1.87
CA GLU A 53 -5.81 5.05 -0.49
C GLU A 53 -5.76 6.46 0.09
N VAL A 54 -4.66 7.19 -0.12
CA VAL A 54 -4.55 8.61 0.25
C VAL A 54 -5.66 9.43 -0.41
N ILE A 55 -5.90 9.20 -1.71
CA ILE A 55 -6.95 9.88 -2.49
C ILE A 55 -8.33 9.61 -1.88
N ARG A 56 -8.63 8.36 -1.50
CA ARG A 56 -9.89 7.99 -0.87
C ARG A 56 -10.07 8.68 0.49
N ALA A 57 -9.03 8.72 1.31
CA ALA A 57 -9.05 9.40 2.60
C ALA A 57 -9.24 10.91 2.48
N ARG A 58 -8.82 11.54 1.37
CA ARG A 58 -9.14 12.94 1.07
C ARG A 58 -10.51 13.13 0.44
N GLY A 59 -11.10 12.07 -0.12
CA GLY A 59 -12.42 12.05 -0.75
C GLY A 59 -13.61 11.94 0.22
N THR A 60 -13.39 11.61 1.49
CA THR A 60 -14.45 11.56 2.52
C THR A 60 -14.78 12.95 3.08
N PRO A 61 -16.02 13.46 2.90
CA PRO A 61 -16.44 14.71 3.51
C PRO A 61 -16.32 14.70 5.02
N LEU A 62 -15.73 15.77 5.59
CA LEU A 62 -15.78 16.08 7.03
C LEU A 62 -17.22 16.18 7.57
N THR A 63 -18.23 16.26 6.69
CA THR A 63 -19.65 16.32 7.07
C THR A 63 -20.13 15.08 7.83
N VAL A 64 -19.49 13.92 7.68
CA VAL A 64 -19.83 12.71 8.48
C VAL A 64 -19.52 12.91 9.98
N LEU A 65 -18.69 13.89 10.34
CA LEU A 65 -18.43 14.26 11.75
C LEU A 65 -19.16 15.54 12.19
N ALA A 66 -19.64 16.37 11.25
CA ALA A 66 -20.34 17.62 11.55
C ALA A 66 -21.82 17.41 11.91
N ASP A 67 -22.43 16.31 11.46
CA ASP A 67 -23.83 15.98 11.79
C ASP A 67 -24.07 15.69 13.29
N SER A 68 -23.01 15.62 14.10
CA SER A 68 -23.10 15.46 15.57
C SER A 68 -23.11 16.78 16.35
N VAL A 69 -22.94 17.95 15.71
CA VAL A 69 -23.00 19.25 16.40
C VAL A 69 -23.87 20.23 15.61
N ALA A 70 -25.18 19.97 15.60
CA ALA A 70 -26.17 20.95 15.17
C ALA A 70 -26.23 22.11 16.19
N ILE A 71 -25.50 23.20 15.93
CA ILE A 71 -25.71 24.49 16.59
C ILE A 71 -26.11 25.53 15.54
N LYS A 72 -27.42 25.81 15.52
CA LYS A 72 -28.07 27.11 15.26
C LYS A 72 -27.95 27.75 13.86
N GLN A 73 -29.04 27.54 13.12
CA GLN A 73 -29.77 28.26 12.05
C GLN A 73 -29.46 29.74 11.68
N ASN A 74 -28.26 30.31 11.89
CA ASN A 74 -27.96 31.67 11.39
C ASN A 74 -26.59 31.84 10.68
N GLU A 75 -25.87 30.74 10.42
CA GLU A 75 -24.56 30.75 9.73
C GLU A 75 -24.56 30.01 8.37
N SER A 76 -25.73 29.66 7.82
CA SER A 76 -25.87 28.82 6.61
C SER A 76 -25.06 29.34 5.42
N PHE A 77 -25.05 30.65 5.15
CA PHE A 77 -24.35 31.21 3.99
C PHE A 77 -22.82 31.22 4.13
N LEU A 78 -22.30 31.34 5.35
CA LEU A 78 -20.87 31.27 5.62
C LEU A 78 -20.41 29.80 5.68
N ALA A 79 -21.22 28.92 6.25
CA ALA A 79 -20.99 27.48 6.25
C ALA A 79 -20.95 26.90 4.83
N ASP A 80 -21.84 27.35 3.95
CA ASP A 80 -21.87 26.93 2.54
C ASP A 80 -20.62 27.42 1.78
N GLN A 81 -20.17 28.66 1.99
CA GLN A 81 -18.94 29.17 1.37
C GLN A 81 -17.66 28.49 1.90
N ILE A 82 -17.59 28.18 3.20
CA ILE A 82 -16.48 27.45 3.79
C ILE A 82 -16.49 25.99 3.30
N GLY A 83 -17.66 25.37 3.20
CA GLY A 83 -17.85 24.02 2.67
C GLY A 83 -17.43 23.90 1.21
N LEU A 84 -17.84 24.84 0.36
CA LEU A 84 -17.45 24.88 -1.06
C LEU A 84 -15.93 25.02 -1.23
N LYS A 85 -15.29 25.95 -0.51
CA LYS A 85 -13.82 26.11 -0.55
C LYS A 85 -13.08 24.88 -0.05
N SER A 86 -13.61 24.19 0.96
CA SER A 86 -13.05 22.95 1.48
C SER A 86 -13.16 21.81 0.46
N ASP A 87 -14.27 21.71 -0.26
CA ASP A 87 -14.48 20.69 -1.29
C ASP A 87 -13.58 20.90 -2.52
N GLU A 88 -13.43 22.15 -2.97
CA GLU A 88 -12.49 22.49 -4.06
C GLU A 88 -11.04 22.19 -3.68
N LEU A 89 -10.63 22.54 -2.45
CA LEU A 89 -9.29 22.20 -1.95
C LEU A 89 -9.06 20.68 -1.97
N ARG A 90 -10.05 19.89 -1.53
CA ARG A 90 -9.96 18.43 -1.52
C ARG A 90 -9.89 17.86 -2.92
N LYS A 91 -10.67 18.38 -3.87
CA LYS A 91 -10.57 18.01 -5.30
C LYS A 91 -9.18 18.34 -5.87
N MET A 92 -8.59 19.48 -5.49
CA MET A 92 -7.22 19.84 -5.87
C MET A 92 -6.20 18.87 -5.28
N GLU A 93 -6.31 18.53 -3.99
CA GLU A 93 -5.46 17.54 -3.32
C GLU A 93 -5.55 16.16 -4.00
N GLN A 94 -6.76 15.71 -4.32
CA GLN A 94 -6.97 14.47 -5.07
C GLN A 94 -6.34 14.54 -6.47
N LEU A 95 -6.49 15.67 -7.17
CA LEU A 95 -5.92 15.85 -8.51
C LEU A 95 -4.39 15.77 -8.49
N VAL A 96 -3.71 16.43 -7.55
CA VAL A 96 -2.23 16.35 -7.46
C VAL A 96 -1.76 14.94 -7.12
N LEU A 97 -2.51 14.20 -6.30
CA LEU A 97 -2.22 12.79 -6.00
C LEU A 97 -2.45 11.88 -7.22
N TYR A 98 -3.51 12.09 -8.00
CA TYR A 98 -3.72 11.35 -9.25
C TYR A 98 -2.62 11.61 -10.27
N VAL A 99 -2.15 12.86 -10.39
CA VAL A 99 -1.01 13.20 -11.25
C VAL A 99 0.26 12.48 -10.79
N LYS A 100 0.51 12.38 -9.48
CA LYS A 100 1.62 11.61 -8.91
C LYS A 100 1.51 10.12 -9.27
N ALA A 101 0.34 9.50 -9.09
CA ALA A 101 0.10 8.10 -9.46
C ALA A 101 0.30 7.86 -10.96
N LEU A 102 -0.26 8.72 -11.82
CA LEU A 102 -0.10 8.65 -13.28
C LEU A 102 1.36 8.72 -13.71
N ARG A 103 2.16 9.60 -13.08
CA ARG A 103 3.59 9.70 -13.32
C ARG A 103 4.31 8.40 -12.98
N ALA A 104 4.06 7.84 -11.79
CA ALA A 104 4.69 6.59 -11.35
C ALA A 104 4.34 5.42 -12.30
N LEU A 105 3.06 5.28 -12.64
CA LEU A 105 2.57 4.27 -13.59
C LEU A 105 3.23 4.42 -14.96
N ASN A 106 3.24 5.62 -15.54
CA ASN A 106 3.84 5.87 -16.84
C ASN A 106 5.34 5.54 -16.86
N LEU A 107 6.08 5.95 -15.82
CA LEU A 107 7.51 5.63 -15.70
C LEU A 107 7.76 4.13 -15.58
N SER A 108 6.91 3.39 -14.86
CA SER A 108 7.03 1.93 -14.75
C SER A 108 6.73 1.19 -16.05
N LEU A 109 5.75 1.64 -16.83
CA LEU A 109 5.44 1.09 -18.16
C LEU A 109 6.59 1.34 -19.15
N LEU A 110 7.17 2.55 -19.13
CA LEU A 110 8.35 2.88 -19.92
C LEU A 110 9.57 2.05 -19.50
N PHE A 111 9.78 1.87 -18.19
CA PHE A 111 10.83 1.01 -17.65
C PHE A 111 10.68 -0.43 -18.17
N ALA A 112 9.49 -1.02 -18.04
CA ALA A 112 9.24 -2.37 -18.55
C ALA A 112 9.47 -2.47 -20.06
N GLN A 113 9.01 -1.48 -20.83
CA GLN A 113 9.24 -1.45 -22.28
C GLN A 113 10.75 -1.40 -22.62
N GLY A 114 11.54 -0.67 -21.84
CA GLY A 114 13.00 -0.62 -21.98
C GLY A 114 13.65 -1.97 -21.66
N GLU A 115 13.35 -2.54 -20.50
CA GLU A 115 13.96 -3.79 -20.04
C GLU A 115 13.55 -5.01 -20.90
N ILE A 116 12.33 -5.04 -21.45
CA ILE A 116 11.90 -6.07 -22.41
C ILE A 116 12.70 -5.96 -23.70
N ARG A 117 12.95 -4.72 -24.17
CA ARG A 117 13.68 -4.48 -25.42
C ARG A 117 15.14 -4.91 -25.33
N VAL A 118 15.78 -4.67 -24.19
CA VAL A 118 17.17 -5.07 -23.93
C VAL A 118 17.28 -6.56 -23.53
N GLY A 119 16.17 -7.19 -23.17
CA GLY A 119 16.09 -8.62 -22.87
C GLY A 119 16.25 -8.99 -21.39
N HIS A 120 16.43 -8.02 -20.50
CA HIS A 120 16.50 -8.24 -19.05
C HIS A 120 15.16 -8.66 -18.46
N LEU A 121 14.05 -8.12 -18.98
CA LEU A 121 12.71 -8.47 -18.55
C LEU A 121 12.05 -9.42 -19.57
N LYS A 122 12.06 -10.72 -19.28
CA LYS A 122 11.45 -11.75 -20.13
C LYS A 122 9.90 -11.67 -20.08
N PRO A 123 9.18 -11.95 -21.18
CA PRO A 123 7.71 -11.89 -21.24
C PRO A 123 7.04 -13.11 -20.54
N SER A 124 7.29 -13.26 -19.24
CA SER A 124 6.69 -14.29 -18.37
C SER A 124 5.23 -13.97 -18.02
N ASN A 125 4.51 -14.94 -17.43
CA ASN A 125 3.15 -14.71 -16.95
C ASN A 125 3.09 -13.63 -15.87
N ALA A 126 4.08 -13.61 -14.95
CA ALA A 126 4.19 -12.59 -13.92
C ALA A 126 4.34 -11.18 -14.52
N VAL A 127 5.21 -11.03 -15.54
CA VAL A 127 5.37 -9.75 -16.25
C VAL A 127 4.09 -9.34 -16.97
N LYS A 128 3.42 -10.26 -17.67
CA LYS A 128 2.15 -9.96 -18.34
C LYS A 128 1.08 -9.50 -17.34
N ASN A 129 0.96 -10.18 -16.21
CA ASN A 129 -0.02 -9.87 -15.18
C ASN A 129 0.23 -8.48 -14.57
N VAL A 130 1.45 -8.20 -14.11
CA VAL A 130 1.76 -6.90 -13.50
C VAL A 130 1.64 -5.75 -14.51
N LEU A 131 1.97 -5.96 -15.78
CA LEU A 131 1.78 -4.94 -16.82
C LEU A 131 0.31 -4.67 -17.11
N ASN A 132 -0.52 -5.71 -17.14
CA ASN A 132 -1.96 -5.54 -17.27
C ASN A 132 -2.53 -4.74 -16.10
N ASP A 133 -2.11 -5.03 -14.86
CA ASP A 133 -2.56 -4.31 -13.68
C ASP A 133 -2.11 -2.84 -13.69
N LEU A 134 -0.83 -2.58 -14.00
CA LEU A 134 -0.31 -1.22 -14.15
C LEU A 134 -1.07 -0.42 -15.22
N ASN A 135 -1.34 -1.02 -16.37
CA ASN A 135 -2.06 -0.38 -17.47
C ASN A 135 -3.54 -0.12 -17.10
N ASN A 136 -4.18 -1.07 -16.42
CA ASN A 136 -5.54 -0.90 -15.92
C ASN A 136 -5.61 0.25 -14.90
N ARG A 137 -4.67 0.30 -13.95
CA ARG A 137 -4.56 1.41 -12.99
C ARG A 137 -4.30 2.74 -13.70
N TYR A 138 -3.47 2.76 -14.73
CA TYR A 138 -3.19 3.97 -15.50
C TYR A 138 -4.46 4.56 -16.10
N HIS A 139 -5.25 3.75 -16.79
CA HIS A 139 -6.51 4.22 -17.38
C HIS A 139 -7.53 4.66 -16.32
N GLN A 140 -7.68 3.92 -15.21
CA GLN A 140 -8.56 4.31 -14.10
C GLN A 140 -8.16 5.67 -13.49
N CYS A 141 -6.86 5.86 -13.22
CA CYS A 141 -6.34 7.12 -12.72
C CYS A 141 -6.54 8.25 -13.73
N LEU A 142 -6.34 8.00 -15.02
CA LEU A 142 -6.46 9.01 -16.08
C LEU A 142 -7.91 9.49 -16.22
N GLU A 143 -8.86 8.56 -16.20
CA GLU A 143 -10.29 8.86 -16.25
C GLU A 143 -10.71 9.73 -15.05
N LYS A 144 -10.33 9.33 -13.83
CA LYS A 144 -10.65 10.06 -12.61
C LYS A 144 -9.98 11.42 -12.52
N ALA A 145 -8.71 11.53 -12.92
CA ALA A 145 -8.00 12.80 -12.98
C ALA A 145 -8.67 13.76 -13.98
N SER A 146 -9.11 13.24 -15.13
CA SER A 146 -9.81 14.03 -16.16
C SER A 146 -11.17 14.52 -15.66
N GLN A 147 -11.94 13.66 -14.98
CA GLN A 147 -13.20 14.03 -14.33
C GLN A 147 -12.98 15.13 -13.28
N LEU A 148 -12.01 14.96 -12.38
CA LEU A 148 -11.69 15.96 -11.35
C LEU A 148 -11.22 17.28 -11.94
N LYS A 149 -10.38 17.25 -12.97
CA LYS A 149 -9.88 18.46 -13.63
C LYS A 149 -11.02 19.31 -14.23
N GLN A 150 -12.09 18.69 -14.72
CA GLN A 150 -13.26 19.42 -15.23
C GLN A 150 -14.10 20.08 -14.11
N LEU A 151 -14.00 19.56 -12.88
CA LEU A 151 -14.73 20.03 -11.71
C LEU A 151 -13.98 21.09 -10.89
N VAL A 152 -12.70 21.32 -11.17
CA VAL A 152 -11.86 22.32 -10.49
C VAL A 152 -11.87 23.60 -11.33
N GLU A 153 -12.37 24.70 -10.76
CA GLU A 153 -12.43 25.98 -11.48
C GLU A 153 -11.03 26.57 -11.75
N PRO A 154 -10.78 27.08 -12.98
CA PRO A 154 -9.53 27.72 -13.33
C PRO A 154 -9.46 29.13 -12.70
N GLY A 155 -9.10 29.21 -11.42
CA GLY A 155 -8.96 30.50 -10.73
C GLY A 155 -8.35 30.46 -9.33
N LEU A 156 -8.39 29.32 -8.65
CA LEU A 156 -7.96 29.21 -7.25
C LEU A 156 -6.45 28.94 -7.04
N GLN A 157 -5.60 29.34 -8.00
CA GLN A 157 -4.14 29.13 -7.95
C GLN A 157 -3.42 29.94 -6.85
N THR A 158 -4.15 30.75 -6.10
CA THR A 158 -3.61 31.59 -5.02
C THR A 158 -4.34 31.30 -3.72
N MET A 159 -4.17 30.09 -3.17
CA MET A 159 -4.32 29.89 -1.73
C MET A 159 -2.94 30.08 -1.11
N ASP A 160 -2.87 31.11 -0.27
CA ASP A 160 -1.68 31.62 0.39
C ASP A 160 -0.93 30.52 1.16
N GLY A 161 0.35 30.33 0.83
CA GLY A 161 1.38 30.07 1.84
C GLY A 161 1.77 28.63 2.22
N LYS A 162 1.08 27.56 1.79
CA LYS A 162 1.62 26.17 1.87
C LYS A 162 1.00 25.32 0.77
N ALA A 163 1.57 25.33 -0.43
CA ALA A 163 1.20 24.35 -1.45
C ALA A 163 1.37 22.93 -0.85
N MET A 164 0.25 22.25 -0.62
CA MET A 164 0.25 20.86 -0.18
C MET A 164 0.62 20.00 -1.38
N THR A 165 1.89 19.61 -1.44
CA THR A 165 2.37 18.72 -2.49
C THR A 165 1.81 17.31 -2.27
N ALA A 166 1.72 16.53 -3.36
CA ALA A 166 1.38 15.11 -3.27
C ALA A 166 2.28 14.38 -2.25
N ASP A 167 3.58 14.70 -2.24
CA ASP A 167 4.56 14.10 -1.34
C ASP A 167 4.24 14.39 0.14
N ARG A 168 3.84 15.64 0.45
CA ARG A 168 3.45 16.02 1.82
C ARG A 168 2.14 15.32 2.24
N LEU A 169 1.17 15.22 1.34
CA LEU A 169 -0.09 14.51 1.58
C LEU A 169 0.15 13.02 1.87
N MET A 170 0.99 12.38 1.05
CA MET A 170 1.41 10.99 1.24
C MET A 170 2.15 10.79 2.56
N TYR A 171 3.09 11.68 2.91
CA TYR A 171 3.83 11.61 4.17
C TYR A 171 2.89 11.70 5.38
N HIS A 172 1.98 12.69 5.40
CA HIS A 172 1.02 12.83 6.50
C HIS A 172 0.13 11.61 6.63
N TYR A 173 -0.36 11.06 5.50
CA TYR A 173 -1.14 9.84 5.52
C TYR A 173 -0.35 8.64 6.06
N ALA A 174 0.93 8.49 5.67
CA ALA A 174 1.78 7.41 6.20
C ALA A 174 1.97 7.52 7.72
N MET A 175 2.13 8.73 8.25
CA MET A 175 2.22 8.95 9.71
C MET A 175 0.89 8.64 10.41
N GLU A 176 -0.23 9.06 9.83
CA GLU A 176 -1.58 8.75 10.32
C GLU A 176 -1.83 7.23 10.35
N GLN A 177 -1.44 6.51 9.29
CA GLN A 177 -1.51 5.05 9.26
C GLN A 177 -0.65 4.41 10.37
N CYS A 178 0.56 4.91 10.63
CA CYS A 178 1.38 4.42 11.74
C CYS A 178 0.71 4.61 13.12
N GLN A 179 0.06 5.76 13.31
CA GLN A 179 -0.64 6.08 14.56
C GLN A 179 -1.89 5.21 14.73
N ASN A 180 -2.71 5.10 13.68
CA ASN A 180 -3.90 4.25 13.67
C ASN A 180 -3.53 2.78 13.86
N ALA A 181 -2.43 2.31 13.26
CA ALA A 181 -1.91 0.97 13.46
C ALA A 181 -1.51 0.73 14.92
N ALA A 182 -0.86 1.70 15.57
CA ALA A 182 -0.49 1.59 16.98
C ALA A 182 -1.74 1.53 17.90
N LEU A 183 -2.80 2.27 17.58
CA LEU A 183 -4.08 2.18 18.28
C LEU A 183 -4.73 0.80 18.08
N ASP A 184 -4.74 0.28 16.85
CA ASP A 184 -5.27 -1.05 16.57
C ASP A 184 -4.54 -2.15 17.37
N GLU A 185 -3.24 -2.01 17.61
CA GLU A 185 -2.52 -2.93 18.49
C GLU A 185 -3.00 -2.88 19.93
N LEU A 186 -3.20 -1.66 20.44
CA LEU A 186 -3.63 -1.43 21.81
C LEU A 186 -5.04 -1.98 22.05
N PHE A 187 -5.92 -1.90 21.05
CA PHE A 187 -7.31 -2.32 21.14
C PHE A 187 -7.61 -3.71 20.56
N GLY A 188 -6.60 -4.45 20.10
CA GLY A 188 -6.74 -5.88 19.76
C GLY A 188 -7.15 -6.20 18.32
N ASN A 189 -6.82 -5.33 17.34
CA ASN A 189 -7.06 -5.52 15.90
C ASN A 189 -5.75 -5.79 15.11
N PRO A 190 -5.06 -6.93 15.32
CA PRO A 190 -3.72 -7.15 14.79
C PRO A 190 -3.64 -7.34 13.27
N LYS A 191 -4.76 -7.67 12.61
CA LYS A 191 -4.80 -7.82 11.14
C LYS A 191 -4.78 -6.44 10.46
N GLU A 192 -5.68 -5.55 10.89
CA GLU A 192 -5.78 -4.18 10.39
C GLU A 192 -4.49 -3.39 10.64
N CYS A 193 -3.91 -3.54 11.83
CA CYS A 193 -2.63 -2.93 12.18
C CYS A 193 -1.51 -3.24 11.16
N LYS A 194 -1.35 -4.51 10.77
CA LYS A 194 -0.28 -4.92 9.85
C LYS A 194 -0.43 -4.24 8.49
N VAL A 195 -1.66 -4.24 7.96
CA VAL A 195 -1.96 -3.61 6.66
C VAL A 195 -1.64 -2.12 6.69
N LYS A 196 -2.03 -1.41 7.77
CA LYS A 196 -1.74 0.03 7.92
C LYS A 196 -0.24 0.32 7.98
N TYR A 197 0.55 -0.49 8.69
CA TYR A 197 2.01 -0.37 8.66
C TYR A 197 2.61 -0.70 7.29
N GLU A 198 2.07 -1.69 6.56
CA GLU A 198 2.51 -2.03 5.20
C GLU A 198 2.22 -0.87 4.23
N THR A 199 1.03 -0.27 4.28
CA THR A 199 0.70 0.94 3.51
C THR A 199 1.65 2.09 3.83
N ALA A 200 1.91 2.35 5.12
CA ALA A 200 2.86 3.38 5.54
C ALA A 200 4.29 3.11 5.02
N GLN A 201 4.74 1.85 5.06
CA GLN A 201 6.05 1.44 4.58
C GLN A 201 6.22 1.72 3.08
N VAL A 202 5.23 1.37 2.27
CA VAL A 202 5.24 1.58 0.82
C VAL A 202 5.29 3.08 0.48
N LEU A 203 4.46 3.89 1.15
CA LEU A 203 4.45 5.35 0.94
C LEU A 203 5.79 5.98 1.32
N LEU A 204 6.36 5.60 2.47
CA LEU A 204 7.65 6.12 2.93
C LEU A 204 8.79 5.74 1.98
N GLN A 205 8.79 4.52 1.44
CA GLN A 205 9.76 4.11 0.44
C GLN A 205 9.62 4.91 -0.85
N GLY A 206 8.40 5.07 -1.38
CA GLY A 206 8.18 5.86 -2.59
C GLY A 206 8.59 7.34 -2.43
N LEU A 207 8.36 7.91 -1.24
CA LEU A 207 8.80 9.27 -0.92
C LEU A 207 10.33 9.38 -0.82
N GLU A 208 11.01 8.37 -0.26
CA GLU A 208 12.47 8.36 -0.14
C GLU A 208 13.14 8.29 -1.51
N GLU A 209 12.60 7.48 -2.43
CA GLU A 209 13.09 7.35 -3.81
C GLU A 209 12.98 8.67 -4.58
N ASP A 210 11.93 9.46 -4.33
CA ASP A 210 11.68 10.76 -4.94
C ASP A 210 12.25 11.96 -4.14
N ALA A 211 12.96 11.72 -3.03
CA ALA A 211 13.42 12.79 -2.14
C ALA A 211 14.53 13.64 -2.79
N HIS A 212 14.27 14.94 -2.90
CA HIS A 212 15.17 15.92 -3.53
C HIS A 212 16.29 16.41 -2.61
N THR A 213 16.10 16.31 -1.29
CA THR A 213 17.09 16.76 -0.30
C THR A 213 17.62 15.57 0.52
N ASP A 214 18.87 15.64 0.94
CA ASP A 214 19.46 14.62 1.82
C ASP A 214 18.81 14.60 3.20
N GLU A 215 18.29 15.74 3.67
CA GLU A 215 17.58 15.86 4.93
C GLU A 215 16.26 15.08 4.90
N ASP A 216 15.44 15.30 3.87
CA ASP A 216 14.19 14.57 3.68
C ASP A 216 14.46 13.08 3.52
N ARG A 217 15.48 12.70 2.75
CA ARG A 217 15.88 11.31 2.55
C ARG A 217 16.26 10.63 3.86
N ARG A 218 17.07 11.27 4.69
CA ARG A 218 17.45 10.76 6.02
C ARG A 218 16.25 10.63 6.95
N LEU A 219 15.35 11.61 6.94
CA LEU A 219 14.14 11.59 7.75
C LEU A 219 13.20 10.44 7.34
N LEU A 220 12.93 10.30 6.05
CA LEU A 220 12.10 9.24 5.50
C LEU A 220 12.70 7.86 5.77
N ASN A 221 14.02 7.71 5.57
CA ASN A 221 14.74 6.48 5.87
C ASN A 221 14.65 6.10 7.36
N LYS A 222 14.77 7.07 8.28
CA LYS A 222 14.59 6.85 9.72
C LYS A 222 13.21 6.28 10.05
N TYR A 223 12.14 6.86 9.49
CA TYR A 223 10.78 6.36 9.72
C TYR A 223 10.56 5.00 9.07
N LYS A 224 11.08 4.79 7.85
CA LYS A 224 11.02 3.50 7.16
C LYS A 224 11.64 2.37 8.00
N ILE A 225 12.83 2.60 8.56
CA ILE A 225 13.49 1.62 9.45
C ILE A 225 12.66 1.38 10.72
N ALA A 226 12.03 2.41 11.28
CA ALA A 226 11.19 2.26 12.46
C ALA A 226 9.94 1.40 12.18
N VAL A 227 9.27 1.62 11.05
CA VAL A 227 8.11 0.84 10.61
C VAL A 227 8.49 -0.61 10.28
N ASP A 228 9.59 -0.83 9.57
CA ASP A 228 10.10 -2.18 9.25
C ASP A 228 10.41 -3.01 10.52
N LYS A 229 11.09 -2.40 11.50
CA LYS A 229 11.33 -3.03 12.81
C LYS A 229 10.03 -3.41 13.49
N ARG A 230 9.00 -2.56 13.40
CA ARG A 230 7.68 -2.83 13.99
C ARG A 230 6.99 -3.99 13.28
N LEU A 231 6.95 -4.00 11.95
CA LEU A 231 6.39 -5.08 11.14
C LEU A 231 7.06 -6.43 11.44
N THR A 232 8.38 -6.44 11.64
CA THR A 232 9.14 -7.62 12.05
C THR A 232 8.68 -8.14 13.42
N CYS A 233 8.49 -7.26 14.41
CA CYS A 233 8.00 -7.62 15.74
C CYS A 233 6.57 -8.20 15.70
N ILE A 234 5.69 -7.60 14.90
CA ILE A 234 4.31 -8.08 14.71
C ILE A 234 4.32 -9.49 14.10
N SER A 235 5.13 -9.72 13.07
CA SER A 235 5.24 -11.00 12.38
C SER A 235 5.75 -12.12 13.30
N ARG A 236 6.76 -11.82 14.14
CA ARG A 236 7.28 -12.76 15.15
C ARG A 236 6.26 -13.10 16.23
N THR A 237 5.50 -12.10 16.70
CA THR A 237 4.47 -12.30 17.72
C THR A 237 3.33 -13.19 17.21
N ARG A 238 2.97 -13.08 15.92
CA ARG A 238 1.99 -13.97 15.28
C ARG A 238 2.47 -15.40 15.18
N SER A 239 3.72 -15.62 14.74
CA SER A 239 4.31 -16.97 14.64
C SER A 239 4.30 -17.70 16.00
N ARG A 240 4.59 -16.99 17.09
CA ARG A 240 4.53 -17.54 18.46
C ARG A 240 3.11 -17.91 18.90
N ARG A 241 2.10 -17.10 18.57
CA ARG A 241 0.69 -17.39 18.92
C ARG A 241 0.13 -18.57 18.12
N SER A 242 0.49 -18.73 16.85
CA SER A 242 0.06 -19.87 16.03
C SER A 242 0.64 -21.21 16.52
N SER A 243 1.90 -21.23 16.98
CA SER A 243 2.52 -22.44 17.53
C SER A 243 1.88 -22.89 18.85
N GLN A 244 1.33 -21.96 19.63
CA GLN A 244 0.65 -22.27 20.90
C GLN A 244 -0.79 -22.77 20.72
N SER A 245 -1.48 -22.38 19.65
CA SER A 245 -2.85 -22.88 19.39
C SER A 245 -2.88 -24.25 18.71
N SER A 246 -1.78 -24.69 18.10
CA SER A 246 -1.67 -26.03 17.49
C SER A 246 -1.22 -27.10 18.50
N ALA A 247 -0.91 -26.71 19.73
CA ALA A 247 -0.45 -27.57 20.82
C ALA A 247 -1.51 -27.77 21.92
N ARG A 248 -2.77 -27.39 21.64
CA ARG A 248 -3.96 -27.67 22.46
C ARG A 248 -4.99 -28.39 21.62
#